data_AF-A0A1Y6CBC9-F1
#
_entry.id   AF-A0A1Y6CBC9-F1
#
_cell.length_a   1.000
_cell.length_b   1.000
_cell.length_c   1.000
_cell.angle_alpha   90.00
_cell.angle_beta   90.00
_cell.angle_gamma   90.00
#
_symmetry.space_group_name_H-M   'P 1'
#
loop_
_entity.id
_entity.type
_entity.pdbx_description
1 polymer ?
#
loop_
_entity_poly.entity_id
_entity_poly.type
_entity_poly.pdbx_seq_one_letter_code
_entity_poly.pdbx_strand_id
1 'polypeptide(L)' 'MAPRTVWAFNFAGWLLFAGSAVASIISTLRAGDTVGLIASVLFLLACLVFLVPFWIHRPPKERR' A
#
# COMPACT_ATOMS: atom_id res chain seq x y z
N MET A 1 19.02 -9.29 10.80
CA MET A 1 17.88 -9.90 10.08
C MET A 1 18.29 -10.21 8.65
N ALA A 2 17.81 -11.32 8.07
CA ALA A 2 18.06 -11.60 6.66
C ALA A 2 17.37 -10.52 5.77
N PRO A 3 18.00 -10.06 4.67
CA PRO A 3 17.45 -9.01 3.79
C PRO A 3 16.02 -9.30 3.29
N ARG A 4 15.73 -10.58 3.09
CA ARG A 4 14.42 -11.15 2.72
C ARG A 4 13.31 -10.92 3.75
N THR A 5 13.61 -10.96 5.05
CA THR A 5 12.61 -10.74 6.10
C THR A 5 12.20 -9.27 6.14
N VAL A 6 13.16 -8.35 5.92
CA VAL A 6 12.90 -6.90 5.87
C VAL A 6 12.02 -6.55 4.67
N TRP A 7 12.30 -7.16 3.51
CA TRP A 7 11.47 -6.99 2.32
C TRP A 7 10.03 -7.52 2.55
N ALA A 8 9.88 -8.72 3.12
CA ALA A 8 8.56 -9.28 3.42
C ALA A 8 7.76 -8.42 4.41
N PHE A 9 8.41 -7.87 5.44
CA PHE A 9 7.75 -6.97 6.39
C PHE A 9 7.28 -5.67 5.75
N ASN A 10 8.13 -5.05 4.91
CA ASN A 10 7.75 -3.85 4.17
C ASN A 10 6.60 -4.14 3.19
N PHE A 11 6.62 -5.30 2.52
CA PHE A 11 5.53 -5.71 1.63
C PHE A 11 4.21 -5.92 2.39
N ALA A 12 4.25 -6.58 3.54
CA ALA A 12 3.08 -6.77 4.39
C ALA A 12 2.51 -5.43 4.88
N GLY A 13 3.39 -4.49 5.28
CA GLY A 13 3.00 -3.13 5.66
C GLY A 13 2.33 -2.38 4.51
N TRP A 14 2.90 -2.48 3.31
CA TRP A 14 2.30 -1.93 2.08
C TRP A 14 0.90 -2.49 1.78
N LEU A 15 0.72 -3.80 1.95
CA LEU A 15 -0.56 -4.47 1.73
C LEU A 15 -1.63 -4.02 2.74
N LEU A 16 -1.25 -3.93 4.02
CA LEU A 16 -2.10 -3.41 5.09
C LEU A 16 -2.51 -1.95 4.81
N PHE A 17 -1.56 -1.13 4.37
CA PHE A 17 -1.78 0.28 4.07
C PHE A 17 -2.74 0.49 2.88
N ALA A 18 -2.53 -0.26 1.79
CA ALA A 18 -3.45 -0.27 0.66
C ALA A 18 -4.86 -0.76 1.07
N GLY A 19 -4.95 -1.79 1.91
CA GLY A 19 -6.22 -2.27 2.47
C GLY A 19 -6.96 -1.22 3.30
N SER A 20 -6.26 -0.49 4.17
CA SER A 20 -6.83 0.62 4.95
C SER A 20 -7.29 1.79 4.08
N ALA A 21 -6.59 2.08 2.99
CA ALA A 21 -7.01 3.10 2.03
C ALA A 21 -8.34 2.72 1.36
N VAL A 22 -8.51 1.47 0.92
CA VAL A 22 -9.77 0.96 0.37
C VAL A 22 -10.89 1.01 1.40
N ALA A 23 -10.63 0.60 2.64
CA ALA A 23 -11.61 0.69 3.72
C ALA A 23 -12.03 2.14 4.00
N SER A 24 -11.10 3.10 3.94
CA SER A 24 -11.42 4.53 4.07
C SER A 24 -12.31 5.01 2.94
N ILE A 25 -12.02 4.66 1.69
CA ILE A 25 -12.88 5.00 0.54
C ILE A 25 -14.32 4.48 0.75
N ILE A 26 -14.47 3.22 1.16
CA ILE A 26 -15.78 2.62 1.42
C ILE A 26 -16.49 3.34 2.58
N SER A 27 -15.76 3.65 3.64
CA SER A 27 -16.30 4.35 4.81
C SER A 27 -16.79 5.75 4.43
N THR A 28 -15.99 6.51 3.66
CA THR A 28 -16.38 7.86 3.26
C THR A 28 -17.52 7.87 2.24
N LEU A 29 -17.54 6.89 1.32
CA LEU A 29 -18.68 6.68 0.41
C LEU A 29 -19.98 6.47 1.18
N ARG A 30 -19.96 5.71 2.28
CA ARG A 30 -21.14 5.55 3.15
C ARG A 30 -21.48 6.80 3.94
N ALA A 31 -20.49 7.60 4.30
CA ALA A 31 -20.69 8.85 5.05
C ALA A 31 -21.22 10.00 4.19
N GLY A 32 -21.08 9.93 2.86
CA GLY A 32 -21.46 11.00 1.94
C GLY A 32 -20.52 12.21 1.96
N ASP A 33 -19.35 12.08 2.60
CA ASP A 33 -18.36 13.14 2.72
C ASP A 33 -17.47 13.18 1.47
N THR A 34 -17.67 14.21 0.66
CA THR A 34 -16.96 14.38 -0.62
C THR A 34 -15.47 14.69 -0.41
N VAL A 35 -15.12 15.34 0.70
CA VAL A 35 -13.74 15.72 1.02
C VAL A 35 -12.95 14.48 1.45
N GLY A 36 -13.52 13.66 2.33
CA GLY A 36 -12.86 12.42 2.76
C GLY A 36 -12.68 11.42 1.60
N LEU A 37 -13.55 11.47 0.59
CA LEU A 37 -13.48 10.60 -0.58
C LEU A 37 -12.31 11.02 -1.49
N ILE A 38 -12.18 12.32 -1.77
CA ILE A 38 -11.04 12.87 -2.52
C ILE A 38 -9.72 12.59 -1.78
N ALA A 39 -9.70 12.79 -0.46
CA ALA A 39 -8.52 12.50 0.36
C ALA A 39 -8.13 11.02 0.30
N SER A 40 -9.11 10.11 0.43
CA SER A 40 -8.86 8.67 0.40
C SER A 40 -8.40 8.17 -0.98
N VAL A 41 -8.92 8.76 -2.07
CA VAL A 41 -8.48 8.47 -3.45
C VAL A 41 -7.06 8.96 -3.71
N LEU A 42 -6.72 10.19 -3.28
CA LEU A 42 -5.35 10.72 -3.38
C LEU A 42 -4.36 9.87 -2.58
N PHE A 43 -4.78 9.44 -1.39
CA PHE A 43 -3.99 8.55 -0.55
C PHE A 43 -3.75 7.20 -1.21
N LEU A 44 -4.78 6.57 -1.79
CA LEU A 44 -4.65 5.31 -2.53
C LEU A 44 -3.71 5.46 -3.74
N LEU A 45 -3.77 6.58 -4.46
CA LEU A 45 -2.85 6.88 -5.56
C LEU A 45 -1.40 7.00 -5.07
N ALA A 46 -1.18 7.75 -3.98
CA ALA A 46 0.14 7.82 -3.35
C ALA A 46 0.64 6.42 -2.97
N CYS A 47 -0.23 5.58 -2.38
CA CYS A 47 0.12 4.21 -2.06
C CYS A 47 0.64 3.43 -3.26
N LEU A 48 -0.07 3.50 -4.39
CA LEU A 48 0.32 2.80 -5.62
C LEU A 48 1.65 3.32 -6.17
N VAL A 49 1.85 4.64 -6.20
CA VAL A 49 3.09 5.26 -6.70
C VAL A 49 4.31 4.78 -5.92
N PHE A 50 4.20 4.67 -4.59
CA PHE A 50 5.30 4.18 -3.76
C PHE A 50 5.41 2.63 -3.77
N LEU A 51 4.33 1.90 -4.03
CA LEU A 51 4.35 0.43 -4.16
C LEU A 51 5.07 -0.04 -5.43
N VAL A 52 4.94 0.67 -6.55
CA VAL A 52 5.57 0.34 -7.84
C VAL A 52 7.10 0.16 -7.75
N PRO A 53 7.89 1.13 -7.24
CA PRO A 53 9.34 0.98 -7.13
C PRO A 53 9.73 -0.13 -6.14
N PHE A 54 8.92 -0.36 -5.11
CA PHE A 54 9.13 -1.46 -4.16
C PHE A 54 9.00 -2.84 -4.81
N TRP A 55 8.04 -2.99 -5.74
CA TRP A 55 7.86 -4.22 -6.49
C TRP A 55 8.95 -4.44 -7.55
N ILE A 56 9.48 -3.36 -8.13
CA ILE A 56 10.58 -3.41 -9.11
C ILE A 56 11.90 -3.80 -8.42
N HIS A 57 12.17 -3.31 -7.22
CA HIS A 57 13.33 -3.68 -6.41
C HIS A 57 13.14 -5.02 -5.68
N ARG A 58 12.57 -6.03 -6.35
CA ARG A 58 12.55 -7.38 -5.80
C ARG A 58 13.97 -7.93 -5.78
N PRO A 59 14.53 -8.29 -4.61
CA PRO A 59 15.81 -8.96 -4.58
C PRO A 59 15.69 -10.30 -5.34
N PRO A 60 16.58 -10.61 -6.29
CA PRO A 60 16.54 -11.88 -7.00
C PRO A 60 16.64 -13.02 -5.98
N LYS A 61 15.84 -14.07 -6.21
CA LYS A 61 15.86 -15.29 -5.39
C LYS A 61 17.27 -15.89 -5.49
N GLU A 62 18.09 -15.69 -4.46
CA GLU A 62 19.41 -16.32 -4.35
C GLU A 62 19.20 -17.83 -4.32
N ARG A 63 19.37 -18.44 -5.50
CA ARG A 63 19.28 -19.87 -5.71
C ARG A 63 20.63 -20.44 -5.27
N ARG A 64 20.75 -20.70 -3.97
CA ARG A 64 21.83 -21.54 -3.45
C ARG A 64 21.53 -23.00 -3.76
#